data_AF-A0A8J6D0Y1-F1
#
_entry.id   AF-A0A8J6D0Y1-F1
#
_cell.length_a   1.000
_cell.length_b   1.000
_cell.length_c   1.000
_cell.angle_alpha   90.00
_cell.angle_beta   90.00
_cell.angle_gamma   90.00
#
_symmetry.space_group_name_H-M   'P 1'
#
loop_
_entity.id
_entity.type
_entity.pdbx_description
1 polymer ?
#
loop_
_entity_poly.entity_id
_entity_poly.type
_entity_poly.pdbx_seq_one_letter_code
_entity_poly.pdbx_strand_id
1 'polypeptide(L)'
;MIRGCCFRADLMLLSFDEFNVILGMDWLTMHDAVINCKQKIIELKCQNGEILRIDSNDLNELPTVISSMLAQIYFRKGYDAYLAYILDTKVSESKIKSVPVVCEFSNVFLEELPRLPPIREVEFGIELILETTPISITPYRMAPIELKKLKLQLQELTDRGFV
;
A
#
# COMPACT_ATOMS: atom_id res chain seq x y z
N MET A 1 -13.79 -8.92 17.27
CA MET A 1 -14.92 -9.47 18.06
C MET A 1 -14.54 -10.90 18.43
N ILE A 2 -14.62 -11.27 19.70
CA ILE A 2 -14.29 -12.63 20.17
C ILE A 2 -15.56 -13.20 20.79
N ARG A 3 -16.12 -14.28 20.20
CA ARG A 3 -17.37 -14.93 20.63
C ARG A 3 -18.53 -13.96 20.91
N GLY A 4 -18.71 -12.95 20.05
CA GLY A 4 -19.77 -11.94 20.19
C GLY A 4 -19.44 -10.76 21.11
N CYS A 5 -18.37 -10.82 21.90
CA CYS A 5 -17.88 -9.66 22.66
C CYS A 5 -16.98 -8.76 21.80
N CYS A 6 -17.20 -7.46 21.90
CA CYS A 6 -16.36 -6.44 21.27
C CYS A 6 -15.25 -6.02 22.23
N PHE A 7 -14.00 -6.18 21.79
CA PHE A 7 -12.82 -5.68 22.48
C PHE A 7 -12.12 -4.67 21.59
N ARG A 8 -11.92 -3.46 22.11
CA ARG A 8 -11.25 -2.39 21.39
C ARG A 8 -9.75 -2.48 21.68
N ALA A 9 -8.94 -2.40 20.63
CA ALA A 9 -7.48 -2.36 20.74
C ALA A 9 -6.96 -1.29 19.78
N ASP A 10 -5.96 -0.54 20.22
CA ASP A 10 -5.17 0.31 19.36
C ASP A 10 -4.00 -0.53 18.83
N LEU A 11 -3.87 -0.63 17.51
CA LEU A 11 -2.90 -1.50 16.86
C LEU A 11 -1.78 -0.68 16.22
N MET A 12 -0.55 -1.20 16.32
CA MET A 12 0.62 -0.70 15.59
C MET A 12 1.10 -1.78 14.61
N LEU A 13 1.32 -1.39 13.35
CA LEU A 13 1.82 -2.31 12.33
C LEU A 13 3.32 -2.52 12.52
N LEU A 14 3.73 -3.79 12.57
CA LEU A 14 5.13 -4.19 12.57
C LEU A 14 5.45 -4.88 11.24
N SER A 15 6.66 -4.64 10.71
CA SER A 15 7.11 -5.11 9.39
C SER A 15 7.45 -6.61 9.41
N PHE A 16 6.45 -7.48 9.56
CA PHE A 16 6.62 -8.94 9.53
C PHE A 16 5.86 -9.56 8.35
N ASP A 17 6.38 -10.68 7.84
CA ASP A 17 5.81 -11.41 6.69
C ASP A 17 4.54 -12.22 7.05
N GLU A 18 4.15 -12.28 8.33
CA GLU A 18 2.99 -13.02 8.83
C GLU A 18 1.98 -12.12 9.56
N PHE A 19 0.68 -12.43 9.42
CA PHE A 19 -0.39 -11.71 10.11
C PHE A 19 -0.64 -12.29 11.50
N ASN A 20 -0.02 -11.69 12.52
CA ASN A 20 -0.35 -11.95 13.91
C ASN A 20 -0.70 -10.64 14.64
N VAL A 21 -1.55 -10.75 15.67
CA VAL A 21 -1.89 -9.65 16.56
C VAL A 21 -1.31 -9.96 17.94
N ILE A 22 -0.43 -9.10 18.42
CA ILE A 22 0.13 -9.18 19.77
C ILE A 22 -0.57 -8.13 20.63
N LEU A 23 -1.23 -8.57 21.69
CA LEU A 23 -1.92 -7.69 22.62
C LEU A 23 -1.01 -7.41 23.81
N GLY A 24 -0.79 -6.12 24.07
CA GLY A 24 0.06 -5.65 25.16
C GLY A 24 -0.56 -5.82 26.55
N MET A 25 0.27 -5.59 27.57
CA MET A 25 -0.13 -5.68 28.97
C MET A 25 -1.17 -4.62 29.36
N ASP A 26 -1.12 -3.46 28.73
CA ASP A 26 -2.10 -2.38 28.85
C ASP A 26 -3.51 -2.85 28.44
N TRP A 27 -3.60 -3.49 27.27
CA TRP A 27 -4.84 -4.06 26.77
C TRP A 27 -5.36 -5.19 27.67
N LEU A 28 -4.47 -6.07 28.12
CA LEU A 28 -4.80 -7.16 29.04
C LEU A 28 -5.33 -6.62 30.38
N THR A 29 -4.69 -5.58 30.92
CA THR A 29 -5.11 -4.95 32.18
C THR A 29 -6.47 -4.27 32.03
N MET A 30 -6.72 -3.60 30.90
CA MET A 30 -8.01 -2.95 30.60
C MET A 30 -9.19 -3.94 30.61
N HIS A 31 -8.93 -5.21 30.30
CA HIS A 31 -9.94 -6.27 30.23
C HIS A 31 -9.87 -7.26 31.38
N ASP A 32 -9.24 -6.89 32.51
CA ASP A 32 -9.08 -7.74 33.71
C ASP A 32 -8.59 -9.16 33.35
N ALA A 33 -7.65 -9.26 32.40
CA ALA A 33 -7.28 -10.54 31.81
C ALA A 33 -6.60 -11.47 32.81
N VAL A 34 -7.10 -12.71 32.92
CA VAL A 34 -6.49 -13.77 33.73
C VAL A 34 -5.98 -14.86 32.80
N ILE A 35 -4.66 -15.07 32.80
CA ILE A 35 -4.00 -16.06 31.95
C ILE A 35 -3.59 -17.26 32.80
N ASN A 36 -4.22 -18.40 32.55
CA ASN A 36 -3.85 -19.68 33.14
C ASN A 36 -3.04 -20.51 32.14
N CYS A 37 -1.71 -20.39 32.17
CA CYS A 37 -0.82 -21.08 31.25
C CYS A 37 -0.89 -22.62 31.39
N LYS A 38 -1.11 -23.13 32.61
CA LYS A 38 -1.18 -24.59 32.86
C LYS A 38 -2.39 -25.21 32.17
N GLN A 39 -3.53 -24.54 32.25
CA GLN A 39 -4.77 -24.98 31.60
C GLN A 39 -4.89 -24.49 30.16
N LYS A 40 -4.01 -23.57 29.72
CA LYS A 40 -4.07 -22.87 28.43
C LYS A 40 -5.37 -22.08 28.23
N ILE A 41 -5.77 -21.37 29.28
CA ILE A 41 -7.04 -20.62 29.33
C ILE A 41 -6.75 -19.13 29.52
N ILE A 42 -7.53 -18.31 28.82
CA ILE A 42 -7.55 -16.86 29.00
C ILE A 42 -8.97 -16.46 29.38
N GLU A 43 -9.13 -15.75 30.49
CA GLU A 43 -10.38 -15.12 30.89
C GLU A 43 -10.27 -13.62 30.65
N LEU A 44 -11.27 -13.05 29.97
CA LEU A 44 -11.36 -11.63 29.65
C LEU A 44 -12.71 -11.09 30.12
N LYS A 45 -12.73 -9.88 30.64
CA LYS A 45 -13.96 -9.21 31.02
C LYS A 45 -14.51 -8.39 29.84
N CYS A 46 -15.73 -8.71 29.43
CA CYS A 46 -16.48 -7.98 28.42
C CYS A 46 -17.01 -6.65 28.99
N GLN A 47 -17.40 -5.72 28.10
CA GLN A 47 -17.91 -4.40 28.50
C GLN A 47 -19.23 -4.47 29.30
N ASN A 48 -20.00 -5.54 29.13
CA ASN A 48 -21.21 -5.83 29.89
C ASN A 48 -20.94 -6.45 31.28
N GLY A 49 -19.67 -6.65 31.64
CA GLY A 49 -19.25 -7.25 32.91
C GLY A 49 -19.18 -8.78 32.91
N GLU A 50 -19.58 -9.44 31.82
CA GLU A 50 -19.47 -10.89 31.67
C GLU A 50 -18.00 -11.32 31.52
N ILE A 51 -17.66 -12.49 32.08
CA ILE A 51 -16.32 -13.08 31.93
C ILE A 51 -16.37 -14.06 30.75
N LEU A 52 -15.61 -13.74 29.71
CA LEU A 52 -15.39 -14.59 28.56
C LEU A 52 -14.18 -15.49 28.79
N ARG A 53 -14.42 -16.81 28.80
CA ARG A 53 -13.38 -17.82 28.92
C ARG A 53 -13.02 -18.40 27.55
N ILE A 54 -11.74 -18.38 27.22
CA ILE A 54 -11.14 -18.84 25.96
C ILE A 54 -10.18 -19.98 26.30
N ASP A 55 -10.40 -21.17 25.77
CA ASP A 55 -9.51 -22.33 25.93
C ASP A 55 -8.77 -22.61 24.62
N SER A 56 -7.47 -22.90 24.71
CA SER A 56 -6.66 -23.38 23.59
C SER A 56 -7.16 -24.70 22.99
N ASN A 57 -7.89 -25.54 23.74
CA ASN A 57 -8.45 -26.78 23.22
C ASN A 57 -9.58 -26.56 22.19
N ASP A 58 -10.22 -25.38 22.20
CA ASP A 58 -11.17 -24.99 21.17
C ASP A 58 -10.47 -24.50 19.88
N LEU A 59 -9.14 -24.37 19.87
CA LEU A 59 -8.31 -23.93 18.74
C LEU A 59 -7.60 -25.10 18.02
N ASN A 60 -8.09 -26.33 18.17
CA ASN A 60 -7.50 -27.53 17.53
C ASN A 60 -7.55 -27.51 15.99
N GLU A 61 -8.20 -26.53 15.38
CA GLU A 61 -8.05 -26.24 13.96
C GLU A 61 -7.16 -25.01 13.81
N LEU A 62 -5.90 -25.24 13.40
CA LEU A 62 -5.10 -24.19 12.78
C LEU A 62 -5.97 -23.46 11.75
N PRO A 63 -5.92 -22.12 11.65
CA PRO A 63 -6.62 -21.41 10.60
C PRO A 63 -6.14 -21.96 9.26
N THR A 64 -6.98 -22.78 8.63
CA THR A 64 -6.63 -23.42 7.37
C THR A 64 -6.66 -22.33 6.32
N VAL A 65 -5.50 -21.99 5.77
CA VAL A 65 -5.43 -21.11 4.61
C VAL A 65 -6.08 -21.85 3.45
N ILE A 66 -7.29 -21.42 3.08
CA ILE A 66 -8.03 -22.00 1.96
C ILE A 66 -7.82 -21.16 0.71
N SER A 67 -7.91 -21.81 -0.45
CA SER A 67 -7.91 -21.11 -1.74
C SER A 67 -9.20 -20.30 -1.92
N SER A 68 -9.17 -19.31 -2.81
CA SER A 68 -10.35 -18.52 -3.18
C SER A 68 -11.49 -19.38 -3.74
N MET A 69 -11.17 -20.47 -4.44
CA MET A 69 -12.16 -21.43 -4.95
C MET A 69 -12.90 -22.15 -3.82
N LEU A 70 -12.17 -22.61 -2.80
CA LEU A 70 -12.77 -23.25 -1.63
C LEU A 70 -13.63 -22.26 -0.85
N ALA A 71 -13.16 -21.03 -0.67
CA ALA A 71 -13.94 -19.96 -0.04
C ALA A 71 -15.29 -19.77 -0.76
N GLN A 72 -15.31 -19.69 -2.10
CA GLN A 72 -16.55 -19.57 -2.87
C GLN A 72 -17.52 -20.75 -2.67
N ILE A 73 -17.00 -21.97 -2.50
CA ILE A 73 -17.83 -23.15 -2.22
C ILE A 73 -18.49 -23.03 -0.84
N TYR A 74 -17.76 -22.60 0.18
CA TYR A 74 -18.31 -22.39 1.52
C TYR A 74 -19.37 -21.28 1.54
N PHE A 75 -19.16 -20.18 0.80
CA PHE A 75 -20.18 -19.14 0.62
C PHE A 75 -21.49 -19.72 0.04
N ARG A 76 -21.40 -20.56 -1.00
CA ARG A 76 -22.60 -21.18 -1.62
C ARG A 76 -23.30 -22.17 -0.69
N LYS A 77 -22.60 -22.74 0.28
CA LYS A 77 -23.15 -23.65 1.29
C LYS A 77 -23.83 -22.93 2.47
N GLY A 78 -23.82 -21.59 2.48
CA GLY A 78 -24.49 -20.79 3.51
C GLY A 78 -23.65 -20.56 4.77
N TYR A 79 -22.31 -20.67 4.68
CA TYR A 79 -21.44 -20.31 5.79
C TYR A 79 -21.31 -18.79 5.91
N ASP A 80 -21.28 -18.30 7.16
CA ASP A 80 -21.00 -16.89 7.46
C ASP A 80 -19.53 -16.58 7.20
N ALA A 81 -19.26 -15.46 6.53
CA ALA A 81 -17.90 -14.97 6.32
C ALA A 81 -17.77 -13.53 6.83
N TYR A 82 -16.60 -13.24 7.38
CA TYR A 82 -16.26 -11.95 7.95
C TYR A 82 -15.05 -11.39 7.21
N LEU A 83 -15.19 -10.19 6.65
CA LEU A 83 -14.08 -9.46 6.06
C LEU A 83 -13.43 -8.59 7.14
N ALA A 84 -12.19 -8.90 7.52
CA ALA A 84 -11.34 -8.02 8.30
C ALA A 84 -10.40 -7.29 7.36
N TYR A 85 -10.37 -5.96 7.44
CA TYR A 85 -9.47 -5.12 6.66
C TYR A 85 -8.95 -4.00 7.57
N ILE A 86 -7.69 -3.63 7.39
CA ILE A 86 -7.03 -2.56 8.14
C ILE A 86 -7.17 -1.29 7.31
N LEU A 87 -7.90 -0.31 7.84
CA LEU A 87 -7.94 1.05 7.30
C LEU A 87 -7.01 1.93 8.12
N ASP A 88 -5.96 2.44 7.50
CA ASP A 88 -5.19 3.51 8.10
C ASP A 88 -5.97 4.83 7.95
N THR A 89 -6.64 5.24 9.03
CA THR A 89 -7.40 6.50 9.08
C THR A 89 -6.52 7.73 9.31
N LYS A 90 -5.21 7.54 9.57
CA LYS A 90 -4.22 8.61 9.71
C LYS A 90 -3.48 8.90 8.43
N VAL A 91 -3.67 8.09 7.38
CA VAL A 91 -3.21 8.43 6.04
C VAL A 91 -4.19 9.44 5.46
N SER A 92 -4.02 10.71 5.83
CA SER A 92 -3.90 11.68 4.74
C SER A 92 -2.85 11.06 3.84
N GLU A 93 -3.19 10.71 2.59
CA GLU A 93 -2.23 10.29 1.57
C GLU A 93 -0.90 10.92 1.93
N SER A 94 0.13 10.11 2.20
CA SER A 94 1.45 10.66 2.49
C SER A 94 1.88 11.34 1.20
N LYS A 95 1.39 12.56 1.00
CA LYS A 95 1.78 13.46 -0.05
C LYS A 95 3.27 13.52 0.18
N ILE A 96 4.05 13.25 -0.85
CA ILE A 96 5.50 13.43 -0.87
C ILE A 96 5.89 14.77 -0.16
N LYS A 97 4.98 15.75 -0.16
CA LYS A 97 4.89 16.97 0.68
C LYS A 97 4.83 16.79 2.23
N SER A 98 5.01 15.61 2.81
CA SER A 98 5.14 15.42 4.26
C SER A 98 6.56 15.07 4.68
N VAL A 99 7.42 14.72 3.71
CA VAL A 99 8.85 14.51 3.93
C VAL A 99 9.53 15.87 4.01
N PRO A 100 10.17 16.24 5.14
CA PRO A 100 10.74 17.59 5.35
C PRO A 100 11.64 18.05 4.20
N VAL A 101 12.56 17.17 3.75
CA VAL A 101 13.46 17.44 2.62
C VAL A 101 12.71 17.70 1.31
N VAL A 102 11.59 17.02 1.06
CA VAL A 102 10.86 17.22 -0.20
C VAL A 102 10.07 18.53 -0.18
N CYS A 103 9.59 18.96 0.99
CA CYS A 103 8.98 20.29 1.15
C CYS A 103 9.96 21.42 0.86
N GLU A 104 11.23 21.26 1.25
CA GLU A 104 12.29 22.23 0.96
C GLU A 104 12.54 22.39 -0.56
N PHE A 105 12.27 21.34 -1.34
CA PHE A 105 12.48 21.31 -2.80
C PHE A 105 11.19 21.04 -3.58
N SER A 106 10.05 21.57 -3.14
CA SER A 106 8.75 21.27 -3.76
C SER A 106 8.65 21.67 -5.24
N ASN A 107 9.49 22.61 -5.69
CA ASN A 107 9.62 23.03 -7.08
C ASN A 107 10.35 22.01 -7.98
N VAL A 108 11.12 21.08 -7.38
CA VAL A 108 11.83 20.00 -8.09
C VAL A 108 10.91 18.80 -8.28
N PHE A 109 10.01 18.55 -7.32
CA PHE A 109 9.09 17.41 -7.31
C PHE A 109 7.67 17.78 -7.80
N LEU A 110 7.59 18.46 -8.94
CA LEU A 110 6.31 18.74 -9.60
C LEU A 110 5.80 17.48 -10.32
N GLU A 111 4.48 17.31 -10.35
CA GLU A 111 3.82 16.19 -11.06
C GLU A 111 4.04 16.28 -12.58
N GLU A 112 4.17 17.49 -13.10
CA GLU A 112 4.53 17.77 -14.48
C GLU A 112 5.71 18.74 -14.56
N LEU A 113 6.60 18.51 -15.53
CA LEU A 113 7.74 19.40 -15.79
C LEU A 113 7.26 20.64 -16.55
N PRO A 114 7.50 21.86 -16.02
CA PRO A 114 6.97 23.08 -16.63
C PRO A 114 7.74 23.49 -17.88
N ARG A 115 9.07 23.34 -17.89
CA ARG A 115 9.99 23.71 -18.98
C ARG A 115 11.29 22.91 -18.90
N LEU A 116 12.14 23.06 -19.91
CA LEU A 116 13.53 22.62 -19.85
C LEU A 116 14.26 23.27 -18.66
N PRO A 117 15.24 22.56 -18.05
CA PRO A 117 16.09 23.16 -17.05
C PRO A 117 16.79 24.42 -17.59
N PRO A 118 17.08 25.42 -16.74
CA PRO A 118 17.83 26.59 -17.15
C PRO A 118 19.19 26.19 -17.73
N ILE A 119 19.75 27.07 -18.56
CA ILE A 119 21.09 26.91 -19.14
C ILE A 119 22.06 26.61 -18.01
N ARG A 120 22.73 25.46 -18.12
CA ARG A 120 23.75 25.01 -17.16
C ARG A 120 25.11 25.54 -17.63
N GLU A 121 26.02 25.74 -16.68
CA GLU A 121 27.42 26.10 -17.00
C GLU A 121 28.14 25.03 -17.81
N VAL A 122 27.66 23.78 -17.73
CA VAL A 122 28.17 22.64 -18.48
C VAL A 122 27.16 22.25 -19.55
N GLU A 123 27.56 22.35 -20.81
CA GLU A 123 26.80 21.85 -21.95
C GLU A 123 26.96 20.34 -22.07
N PHE A 124 25.87 19.63 -22.38
CA PHE A 124 25.93 18.23 -22.73
C PHE A 124 26.37 18.09 -24.19
N GLY A 125 27.67 17.87 -24.40
CA GLY A 125 28.22 17.54 -25.72
C GLY A 125 27.95 16.09 -26.09
N ILE A 126 27.47 15.85 -27.32
CA ILE A 126 27.46 14.51 -27.91
C ILE A 126 28.76 14.38 -28.71
N GLU A 127 29.76 13.73 -28.12
CA GLU A 127 31.02 13.45 -28.80
C GLU A 127 30.83 12.35 -29.84
N LEU A 128 31.18 12.65 -31.09
CA LEU A 128 31.16 11.67 -32.16
C LEU A 128 32.55 11.05 -32.31
N ILE A 129 32.59 9.75 -32.61
CA ILE A 129 33.83 9.10 -33.03
C ILE A 129 34.30 9.78 -34.31
N LEU A 130 35.61 10.01 -34.43
CA LEU A 130 36.21 10.53 -35.66
C LEU A 130 35.74 9.72 -36.88
N GLU A 131 35.51 10.42 -37.99
CA GLU A 131 34.96 9.86 -39.25
C GLU A 131 33.48 9.46 -39.23
N THR A 132 32.73 9.71 -38.15
CA THR A 132 31.27 9.50 -38.12
C THR A 132 30.57 10.49 -39.06
N THR A 133 29.82 9.97 -40.04
CA THR A 133 28.96 10.79 -40.92
C THR A 133 27.53 10.87 -40.39
N PRO A 134 26.81 11.99 -40.59
CA PRO A 134 25.39 12.09 -40.23
C PRO A 134 24.54 11.01 -40.89
N ILE A 135 23.62 10.45 -40.10
CA ILE A 135 22.68 9.43 -40.58
C ILE A 135 21.36 10.12 -40.94
N SER A 136 20.85 9.84 -42.15
CA SER A 136 19.53 10.29 -42.60
C SER A 136 18.67 9.07 -42.93
N ILE A 137 17.67 8.81 -42.09
CA ILE A 137 16.73 7.69 -42.26
C ILE A 137 15.35 8.25 -42.57
N THR A 138 14.66 7.65 -43.54
CA THR A 138 13.28 8.00 -43.87
C THR A 138 12.34 7.62 -42.71
N PRO A 139 11.43 8.50 -42.27
CA PRO A 139 10.45 8.16 -41.24
C PRO A 139 9.60 6.94 -41.63
N TYR A 140 9.26 6.10 -40.65
CA TYR A 140 8.36 4.99 -40.86
C TYR A 140 6.94 5.48 -41.20
N ARG A 141 6.23 4.71 -42.03
CA ARG A 141 4.82 4.99 -42.33
C ARG A 141 3.97 4.69 -41.10
N MET A 142 3.16 5.67 -40.69
CA MET A 142 2.24 5.56 -39.55
C MET A 142 0.80 5.60 -40.05
N ALA A 143 -0.11 4.92 -39.36
CA ALA A 143 -1.53 5.01 -39.66
C ALA A 143 -2.07 6.42 -39.34
N PRO A 144 -3.18 6.89 -39.96
CA PRO A 144 -3.72 8.22 -39.70
C PRO A 144 -4.01 8.52 -38.23
N ILE A 145 -4.41 7.51 -37.45
CA ILE A 145 -4.71 7.65 -36.01
C ILE A 145 -3.43 7.88 -35.19
N GLU A 146 -2.35 7.18 -35.51
CA GLU A 146 -1.05 7.31 -34.85
C GLU A 146 -0.43 8.66 -35.18
N LEU A 147 -0.53 9.09 -36.45
CA LEU A 147 -0.02 10.38 -36.91
C LEU A 147 -0.76 11.55 -36.24
N LYS A 148 -2.08 11.43 -36.04
CA LYS A 148 -2.86 12.40 -35.26
C LYS A 148 -2.39 12.48 -33.81
N LYS A 149 -2.13 11.33 -33.16
CA LYS A 149 -1.61 11.28 -31.79
C LYS A 149 -0.21 11.89 -31.69
N LEU A 150 0.69 11.53 -32.59
CA LEU A 150 2.05 12.08 -32.65
C LEU A 150 2.02 13.60 -32.80
N LYS A 151 1.16 14.12 -33.70
CA LYS A 151 1.01 15.57 -33.88
C LYS A 151 0.57 16.27 -32.59
N LEU A 152 -0.33 15.69 -31.81
CA LEU A 152 -0.77 16.25 -30.53
C LEU A 152 0.39 16.29 -29.52
N GLN A 153 1.17 15.21 -29.42
CA GLN A 153 2.33 15.16 -28.52
C GLN A 153 3.42 16.15 -28.93
N LEU A 154 3.70 16.28 -30.23
CA LEU A 154 4.67 17.26 -30.71
C LEU A 154 4.22 18.69 -30.43
N GLN A 155 2.94 19.00 -30.62
CA GLN A 155 2.39 20.31 -30.28
C GLN A 155 2.56 20.62 -28.79
N GLU A 156 2.18 19.67 -27.92
CA GLU A 156 2.36 19.81 -26.47
C GLU A 156 3.83 20.06 -26.09
N LEU A 157 4.77 19.31 -26.66
CA LEU A 157 6.19 19.48 -26.37
C LEU A 157 6.74 20.82 -26.87
N THR A 158 6.25 21.29 -28.03
CA THR A 158 6.64 22.59 -28.61
C THR A 158 6.11 23.74 -27.77
N ASP A 159 4.84 23.66 -27.36
CA ASP A 159 4.18 24.67 -26.51
C ASP A 159 4.86 24.77 -25.13
N ARG A 160 5.37 23.65 -24.62
CA ARG A 160 6.17 23.60 -23.37
C ARG A 160 7.66 23.97 -23.57
N GLY A 161 8.13 24.13 -24.81
CA GLY A 161 9.50 24.51 -25.15
C GLY A 161 10.54 23.42 -24.95
N PHE A 162 10.15 22.15 -25.10
CA PHE A 162 11.06 20.99 -25.03
C PHE A 162 11.73 20.66 -26.38
N VAL A 163 11.11 21.07 -27.49
CA VAL A 163 11.55 20.85 -28.89
C VAL A 163 11.32 22.10 -29.72
#